data_AF-A0A1D1W133-F1
#
_entry.id   AF-A0A1D1W133-F1
#
_cell.length_a   1.000
_cell.length_b   1.000
_cell.length_c   1.000
_cell.angle_alpha   90.00
_cell.angle_beta   90.00
_cell.angle_gamma   90.00
#
_symmetry.space_group_name_H-M   'P 1'
#
loop_
_entity.id
_entity.type
_entity.pdbx_description
1 polymer ?
#
loop_
_entity_poly.entity_id
_entity_poly.type
_entity_poly.pdbx_seq_one_letter_code
_entity_poly.pdbx_strand_id
1 'polypeptide(L)'
;MSRCVDLEPNPKRKILVCIVTTSARYGAHELRAAVDHGYTVFKVREVYHWEEVKERLFRPYIDLFYKIKTEASGYPDDGDTDEKKVQYVRDFEEHKGITLKADNIVSNPGLRTLAKLHLNSFWGRFGMQENRANTEFFTEPGKFWQRMLSGESTVTSRGLINDNTVQLSYKSADGFAEPNATVNVVVAAFTTCYARLLPLKYMD
;
A
#
# COMPACT_ATOMS: atom_id res chain seq x y z
N MET A 1 -15.40 -6.01 -22.31
CA MET A 1 -15.33 -5.40 -23.67
C MET A 1 -14.52 -4.11 -23.55
N SER A 2 -13.23 -4.13 -23.87
CA SER A 2 -12.37 -2.95 -23.76
C SER A 2 -12.58 -2.05 -24.98
N ARG A 3 -13.10 -0.83 -24.77
CA ARG A 3 -13.15 0.19 -25.83
C ARG A 3 -11.96 1.14 -25.65
N CYS A 4 -11.09 1.22 -26.65
CA CYS A 4 -10.13 2.31 -26.78
C CYS A 4 -10.88 3.57 -27.22
N VAL A 5 -10.58 4.71 -26.58
CA VAL A 5 -11.01 6.03 -27.03
C VAL A 5 -9.74 6.84 -27.27
N ASP A 6 -9.50 7.19 -28.52
CA ASP A 6 -8.42 8.11 -28.89
C ASP A 6 -8.94 9.55 -28.72
N LEU A 7 -8.17 10.40 -28.03
CA LEU A 7 -8.50 11.80 -27.78
C LEU A 7 -7.54 12.70 -28.54
N GLU A 8 -8.04 13.71 -29.26
CA GLU A 8 -7.21 14.59 -30.08
C GLU A 8 -6.28 15.48 -29.22
N PRO A 9 -4.98 15.62 -29.58
CA PRO A 9 -4.03 16.43 -28.83
C PRO A 9 -4.23 17.94 -29.05
N ASN A 10 -4.19 18.73 -27.96
CA ASN A 10 -4.23 20.20 -27.99
C ASN A 10 -2.86 20.80 -27.60
N PRO A 11 -2.22 21.62 -28.46
CA PRO A 11 -0.86 22.12 -28.23
C PRO A 11 -0.71 23.15 -27.09
N LYS A 12 -1.79 23.66 -26.50
CA LYS A 12 -1.75 24.65 -25.39
C LYS A 12 -1.81 24.03 -23.99
N ARG A 13 -1.84 22.70 -23.87
CA ARG A 13 -2.06 21.97 -22.61
C ARG A 13 -0.88 21.08 -22.24
N LYS A 14 -0.65 20.88 -20.94
CA LYS A 14 0.39 19.97 -20.45
C LYS A 14 0.01 18.52 -20.85
N ILE A 15 0.97 17.73 -21.32
CA ILE A 15 0.70 16.36 -21.81
C ILE A 15 0.92 15.38 -20.65
N LEU A 16 -0.10 14.58 -20.27
CA LEU A 16 0.05 13.60 -19.20
C LEU A 16 0.46 12.21 -19.70
N VAL A 17 0.29 11.91 -20.99
CA VAL A 17 0.59 10.57 -21.52
C VAL A 17 1.28 10.65 -22.88
N CYS A 18 2.60 10.61 -22.86
CA CYS A 18 3.40 10.03 -23.94
C CYS A 18 4.65 9.38 -23.31
N ILE A 19 4.58 8.08 -22.99
CA ILE A 19 5.79 7.28 -22.75
C ILE A 19 5.74 6.11 -23.71
N VAL A 20 6.58 6.20 -24.73
CA VAL A 20 6.61 5.30 -25.90
C VAL A 20 7.22 3.93 -25.53
N THR A 21 7.68 3.71 -24.30
CA THR A 21 8.43 2.49 -23.92
C THR A 21 8.03 1.84 -22.60
N THR A 22 7.29 2.50 -21.70
CA THR A 22 6.81 1.90 -20.44
C THR A 22 5.35 2.27 -20.18
N SER A 23 4.48 1.26 -20.15
CA SER A 23 3.07 1.38 -19.80
C SER A 23 2.92 1.78 -18.33
N ALA A 24 2.64 3.06 -18.07
CA ALA A 24 2.27 3.55 -16.75
C ALA A 24 0.78 3.24 -16.45
N ARG A 25 0.46 3.02 -15.17
CA ARG A 25 -0.89 2.77 -14.66
C ARG A 25 -1.25 3.86 -13.65
N TYR A 26 -2.47 4.38 -13.72
CA TYR A 26 -2.93 5.49 -12.91
C TYR A 26 -4.28 5.19 -12.26
N GLY A 27 -4.52 5.75 -11.07
CA GLY A 27 -5.87 5.76 -10.50
C GLY A 27 -6.78 6.69 -11.31
N ALA A 28 -8.05 6.32 -11.48
CA ALA A 28 -9.02 7.13 -12.23
C ALA A 28 -9.13 8.56 -11.69
N HIS A 29 -9.07 8.73 -10.37
CA HIS A 29 -9.13 10.05 -9.72
C HIS A 29 -7.89 10.91 -9.98
N GLU A 30 -6.71 10.30 -10.15
CA GLU A 30 -5.50 11.04 -10.52
C GLU A 30 -5.56 11.55 -11.95
N LEU A 31 -6.04 10.70 -12.86
CA LEU A 31 -6.27 11.12 -14.25
C LEU A 31 -7.29 12.26 -14.30
N ARG A 32 -8.35 12.19 -13.50
CA ARG A 32 -9.35 13.26 -13.41
C ARG A 32 -8.74 14.56 -12.90
N ALA A 33 -8.03 14.52 -11.77
CA ALA A 33 -7.37 15.69 -11.20
C ALA A 33 -6.38 16.32 -12.19
N ALA A 34 -5.62 15.50 -12.92
CA ALA A 34 -4.72 15.98 -13.95
C ALA A 34 -5.47 16.69 -15.09
N VAL A 35 -6.58 16.15 -15.57
CA VAL A 35 -7.40 16.81 -16.60
C VAL A 35 -7.93 18.16 -16.10
N ASP A 36 -8.40 18.21 -14.85
CA ASP A 36 -8.90 19.44 -14.23
C ASP A 36 -7.77 20.51 -14.11
N HIS A 37 -6.51 20.07 -13.95
CA HIS A 37 -5.30 20.92 -13.99
C HIS A 37 -4.80 21.25 -15.41
N GLY A 38 -5.61 21.01 -16.43
CA GLY A 38 -5.31 21.35 -17.81
C GLY A 38 -4.40 20.36 -18.52
N TYR A 39 -4.21 19.16 -17.99
CA TYR A 39 -3.51 18.11 -18.71
C TYR A 39 -4.42 17.40 -19.72
N THR A 40 -3.85 16.84 -20.78
CA THR A 40 -4.58 16.04 -21.78
C THR A 40 -4.14 14.58 -21.76
N VAL A 41 -5.11 13.67 -21.69
CA VAL A 41 -4.89 12.22 -21.83
C VAL A 41 -4.95 11.87 -23.31
N PHE A 42 -3.88 11.32 -23.86
CA PHE A 42 -3.77 11.04 -25.30
C PHE A 42 -4.37 9.69 -25.68
N LYS A 43 -4.03 8.65 -24.92
CA LYS A 43 -4.43 7.27 -25.22
C LYS A 43 -4.64 6.46 -23.96
N VAL A 44 -5.78 5.79 -23.88
CA VAL A 44 -6.10 4.79 -22.86
C VAL A 44 -6.19 3.43 -23.52
N ARG A 45 -5.32 2.49 -23.14
CA ARG A 45 -5.29 1.13 -23.72
C ARG A 45 -6.24 0.17 -23.03
N GLU A 46 -6.31 0.26 -21.71
CA GLU A 46 -7.03 -0.69 -20.88
C GLU A 46 -7.61 0.03 -19.66
N VAL A 47 -8.82 -0.37 -19.29
CA VAL A 47 -9.54 0.17 -18.14
C VAL A 47 -10.07 -1.01 -17.34
N TYR A 48 -9.70 -1.06 -16.06
CA TYR A 48 -10.28 -1.96 -15.09
C TYR A 48 -11.38 -1.17 -14.35
N HIS A 49 -12.61 -1.69 -14.39
CA HIS A 49 -13.77 -1.06 -13.79
C HIS A 49 -14.47 -2.04 -12.85
N TRP A 50 -14.97 -1.52 -11.73
CA TRP A 50 -15.75 -2.25 -10.74
C TRP A 50 -17.07 -1.50 -10.55
N GLU A 51 -18.19 -2.21 -10.74
CA GLU A 51 -19.53 -1.63 -10.62
C GLU A 51 -19.88 -1.33 -9.15
N GLU A 52 -19.49 -2.24 -8.25
CA GLU A 52 -19.73 -2.12 -6.82
C GLU A 52 -18.51 -1.55 -6.10
N VAL A 53 -18.75 -0.56 -5.23
CA VAL A 53 -17.74 0.04 -4.38
C VAL A 53 -18.22 0.00 -2.93
N LYS A 54 -17.33 -0.38 -2.01
CA LYS A 54 -17.57 -0.36 -0.57
C LYS A 54 -16.69 0.69 0.09
N GLU A 55 -17.30 1.72 0.68
CA GLU A 55 -16.56 2.83 1.28
C GLU A 55 -15.99 2.52 2.67
N ARG A 56 -16.61 1.60 3.42
CA ARG A 56 -16.33 1.38 4.85
C ARG A 56 -15.74 0.02 5.18
N LEU A 57 -15.26 -0.72 4.18
CA LEU A 57 -14.76 -2.09 4.34
C LEU A 57 -13.69 -2.21 5.44
N PHE A 58 -12.77 -1.25 5.51
CA PHE A 58 -11.65 -1.27 6.46
C PHE A 58 -11.90 -0.44 7.73
N ARG A 59 -13.06 0.22 7.84
CA ARG A 59 -13.34 1.14 8.94
C ARG A 59 -13.17 0.50 10.32
N PRO A 60 -13.73 -0.70 10.62
CA PRO A 60 -13.56 -1.31 11.94
C PRO A 60 -12.10 -1.56 12.33
N TYR A 61 -11.28 -1.98 11.37
CA TYR A 61 -9.84 -2.21 11.59
C TYR A 61 -9.11 -0.89 11.86
N ILE A 62 -9.36 0.13 11.04
CA ILE A 62 -8.73 1.44 11.19
C ILE A 62 -9.16 2.10 12.50
N ASP A 63 -10.44 2.07 12.83
CA ASP A 63 -10.99 2.68 14.05
C ASP A 63 -10.38 2.04 15.31
N LEU A 64 -10.21 0.71 15.32
CA LEU A 64 -9.58 -0.01 16.43
C LEU A 64 -8.13 0.43 16.67
N PHE A 65 -7.28 0.38 15.63
CA PHE A 65 -5.87 0.72 15.81
C PHE A 65 -5.64 2.22 15.94
N TYR A 66 -6.51 3.05 15.35
CA TYR A 66 -6.47 4.49 15.55
C TYR A 66 -6.85 4.85 16.99
N LYS A 67 -7.87 4.20 17.57
CA LYS A 67 -8.21 4.31 19.00
C LYS A 67 -7.01 3.97 19.89
N ILE A 68 -6.45 2.78 19.74
CA ILE A 68 -5.31 2.33 20.57
C ILE A 68 -4.12 3.29 20.44
N LYS A 69 -3.82 3.73 19.22
CA LYS A 69 -2.75 4.68 18.95
C LYS A 69 -2.99 6.03 19.66
N THR A 70 -4.22 6.51 19.67
CA THR A 70 -4.61 7.78 20.30
C THR A 70 -4.57 7.65 21.81
N GLU A 71 -5.18 6.61 22.40
CA GLU A 71 -5.13 6.34 23.84
C GLU A 71 -3.68 6.24 24.35
N ALA A 72 -2.83 5.51 23.62
CA ALA A 72 -1.41 5.37 23.93
C ALA A 72 -0.57 6.65 23.71
N SER A 73 -1.13 7.71 23.12
CA SER A 73 -0.43 9.00 22.99
C SER A 73 -0.55 9.86 24.24
N GLY A 74 -1.50 9.54 25.14
CA GLY A 74 -1.85 10.41 26.26
C GLY A 74 -2.67 11.63 25.83
N TYR A 75 -3.02 12.46 26.82
CA TYR A 75 -3.65 13.76 26.58
C TYR A 75 -2.62 14.75 25.99
N PRO A 76 -3.07 15.73 25.20
CA PRO A 76 -2.21 16.80 24.73
C PRO A 76 -1.69 17.66 25.90
N ASP A 77 -0.54 18.30 25.71
CA ASP A 77 0.23 19.00 26.77
C ASP A 77 -0.54 20.16 27.44
N ASP A 78 -1.61 20.63 26.82
CA ASP A 78 -2.52 21.67 27.33
C ASP A 78 -3.68 21.11 28.18
N GLY A 79 -3.80 19.79 28.31
CA GLY A 79 -4.91 19.05 28.91
C GLY A 79 -4.76 18.74 30.41
N ASP A 80 -4.31 19.69 31.23
CA ASP A 80 -4.03 19.42 32.65
C ASP A 80 -5.29 19.43 33.54
N THR A 81 -6.42 19.99 33.08
CA THR A 81 -7.68 20.01 33.83
C THR A 81 -8.64 18.89 33.41
N ASP A 82 -9.44 18.41 34.35
CA ASP A 82 -10.39 17.32 34.11
C ASP A 82 -11.47 17.71 33.09
N GLU A 83 -11.86 18.99 33.04
CA GLU A 83 -12.80 19.49 32.02
C GLU A 83 -12.24 19.35 30.60
N LYS A 84 -10.93 19.62 30.41
CA LYS A 84 -10.28 19.49 29.10
C LYS A 84 -10.16 18.04 28.66
N LYS A 85 -9.92 17.11 29.60
CA LYS A 85 -9.89 15.67 29.30
C LYS A 85 -11.25 15.17 28.84
N VAL A 86 -12.33 15.59 29.50
CA VAL A 86 -13.71 15.26 29.10
C VAL A 86 -14.02 15.85 27.73
N GLN A 87 -13.65 17.12 27.50
CA GLN A 87 -13.84 17.77 26.21
C GLN A 87 -13.08 17.05 25.09
N TYR A 88 -11.82 16.67 25.33
CA TYR A 88 -11.01 15.92 24.37
C TYR A 88 -11.67 14.61 23.92
N VAL A 89 -12.20 13.82 24.85
CA VAL A 89 -12.90 12.56 24.53
C VAL A 89 -14.16 12.82 23.71
N ARG A 90 -14.95 13.84 24.07
CA ARG A 90 -16.17 14.24 23.34
C ARG A 90 -15.85 14.71 21.93
N ASP A 91 -14.88 15.61 21.79
CA ASP A 91 -14.47 16.15 20.48
C ASP A 91 -13.97 15.03 19.58
N PHE A 92 -13.21 14.08 20.13
CA PHE A 92 -12.70 12.95 19.36
C PHE A 92 -13.83 12.05 18.86
N GLU A 93 -14.84 11.78 19.69
CA GLU A 93 -16.02 11.02 19.30
C GLU A 93 -16.86 11.76 18.25
N GLU A 94 -17.09 13.06 18.42
CA GLU A 94 -17.86 13.88 17.47
C GLU A 94 -17.19 13.94 16.09
N HIS A 95 -15.89 14.18 16.05
CA HIS A 95 -15.17 14.38 14.79
C HIS A 95 -14.75 13.07 14.10
N LYS A 96 -14.49 12.01 14.86
CA LYS A 96 -13.98 10.73 14.32
C LYS A 96 -14.98 9.58 14.41
N GLY A 97 -16.01 9.70 15.24
CA GLY A 97 -16.97 8.63 15.51
C GLY A 97 -16.36 7.44 16.27
N ILE A 98 -15.32 7.69 17.06
CA ILE A 98 -14.58 6.66 17.81
C ILE A 98 -14.59 7.04 19.28
N THR A 99 -15.20 6.21 20.12
CA THR A 99 -15.25 6.43 21.57
C THR A 99 -13.91 6.03 22.21
N LEU A 100 -13.22 6.98 22.84
CA LEU A 100 -12.02 6.72 23.65
C LEU A 100 -12.40 6.33 25.09
N LYS A 101 -11.57 5.52 25.76
CA LYS A 101 -11.70 5.24 27.19
C LYS A 101 -10.75 6.14 27.97
N ALA A 102 -11.29 7.04 28.79
CA ALA A 102 -10.49 8.00 29.56
C ALA A 102 -9.38 7.33 30.40
N ASP A 103 -9.68 6.18 31.01
CA ASP A 103 -8.74 5.40 31.83
C ASP A 103 -7.58 4.80 31.02
N ASN A 104 -7.76 4.63 29.71
CA ASN A 104 -6.73 4.10 28.82
C ASN A 104 -5.85 5.20 28.22
N ILE A 105 -6.22 6.48 28.36
CA ILE A 105 -5.46 7.60 27.78
C ILE A 105 -4.24 7.86 28.66
N VAL A 106 -3.17 7.12 28.38
CA VAL A 106 -1.90 7.17 29.09
C VAL A 106 -0.79 7.07 28.07
N SER A 107 0.22 7.94 28.18
CA SER A 107 1.38 7.92 27.29
C SER A 107 2.10 6.57 27.37
N ASN A 108 2.05 5.82 26.28
CA ASN A 108 2.71 4.53 26.11
C ASN A 108 3.38 4.49 24.73
N PRO A 109 4.65 4.92 24.62
CA PRO A 109 5.36 4.99 23.35
C PRO A 109 5.45 3.64 22.61
N GLY A 110 5.59 2.54 23.35
CA GLY A 110 5.68 1.19 22.78
C GLY A 110 4.37 0.76 22.12
N LEU A 111 3.26 0.84 22.85
CA LEU A 111 1.94 0.49 22.34
C LEU A 111 1.53 1.41 21.18
N ARG A 112 1.83 2.70 21.29
CA ARG A 112 1.62 3.67 20.22
C ARG A 112 2.34 3.26 18.94
N THR A 113 3.60 2.84 19.07
CA THR A 113 4.43 2.41 17.94
C THR A 113 3.85 1.18 17.28
N LEU A 114 3.43 0.18 18.06
CA LEU A 114 2.77 -1.03 17.53
C LEU A 114 1.46 -0.71 16.81
N ALA A 115 0.59 0.12 17.41
CA ALA A 115 -0.67 0.51 16.79
C ALA A 115 -0.45 1.30 15.48
N LYS A 116 0.53 2.21 15.45
CA LYS A 116 0.94 2.92 14.23
C LYS A 116 1.51 1.96 13.18
N LEU A 117 2.30 0.98 13.59
CA LEU A 117 2.85 -0.04 12.70
C LEU A 117 1.74 -0.86 12.06
N HIS A 118 0.72 -1.28 12.82
CA HIS A 118 -0.44 -1.99 12.27
C HIS A 118 -1.17 -1.14 11.22
N LEU A 119 -1.45 0.14 11.51
CA LEU A 119 -2.09 1.04 10.54
C LEU A 119 -1.29 1.18 9.24
N ASN A 120 0.04 1.30 9.32
CA ASN A 120 0.89 1.49 8.15
C ASN A 120 1.15 0.19 7.38
N SER A 121 1.49 -0.89 8.08
CA SER A 121 1.79 -2.20 7.49
C SER A 121 0.56 -2.83 6.83
N PHE A 122 -0.65 -2.51 7.31
CA PHE A 122 -1.89 -2.96 6.71
C PHE A 122 -1.98 -2.56 5.23
N TRP A 123 -1.70 -1.30 4.91
CA TRP A 123 -1.69 -0.82 3.52
C TRP A 123 -0.52 -1.38 2.72
N GLY A 124 0.65 -1.51 3.35
CA GLY A 124 1.83 -2.10 2.71
C GLY A 124 1.65 -3.56 2.30
N ARG A 125 0.82 -4.32 3.04
CA ARG A 125 0.53 -5.72 2.73
C ARG A 125 -0.16 -5.89 1.38
N PHE A 126 -1.09 -5.00 1.03
CA PHE A 126 -1.80 -5.06 -0.25
C PHE A 126 -0.91 -4.79 -1.47
N GLY A 127 0.18 -4.04 -1.29
CA GLY A 127 1.16 -3.72 -2.34
C GLY A 127 2.42 -4.59 -2.29
N MET A 128 2.41 -5.68 -1.51
CA MET A 128 3.55 -6.56 -1.37
C MET A 128 3.84 -7.29 -2.68
N GLN A 129 5.09 -7.21 -3.16
CA GLN A 129 5.55 -8.02 -4.28
C GLN A 129 5.36 -9.52 -3.95
N GLU A 130 4.66 -10.24 -4.82
CA GLU A 130 4.32 -11.65 -4.64
C GLU A 130 5.52 -12.55 -4.93
N ASN A 131 6.16 -12.40 -6.10
CA ASN A 131 7.35 -13.17 -6.48
C ASN A 131 8.64 -12.56 -5.89
N ARG A 132 8.83 -12.73 -4.59
CA ARG A 132 10.06 -12.32 -3.88
C ARG A 132 11.19 -13.32 -4.13
N ALA A 133 12.42 -12.82 -4.07
CA ALA A 133 13.57 -13.70 -4.04
C ALA A 133 13.58 -14.47 -2.71
N ASN A 134 13.66 -15.80 -2.81
CA ASN A 134 13.91 -16.70 -1.70
C ASN A 134 15.40 -17.01 -1.65
N THR A 135 15.91 -17.23 -0.44
CA THR A 135 17.29 -17.63 -0.20
C THR A 135 17.28 -18.96 0.51
N GLU A 136 17.87 -19.98 -0.11
CA GLU A 136 18.06 -21.31 0.48
C GLU A 136 19.54 -21.66 0.57
N PHE A 137 19.89 -22.46 1.56
CA PHE A 137 21.25 -22.94 1.80
C PHE A 137 21.28 -24.45 1.58
N PHE A 138 22.23 -24.90 0.76
CA PHE A 138 22.38 -26.29 0.40
C PHE A 138 23.72 -26.81 0.87
N THR A 139 23.69 -27.89 1.64
CA THR A 139 24.86 -28.70 2.01
C THR A 139 24.96 -29.98 1.19
N GLU A 140 23.83 -30.49 0.72
CA GLU A 140 23.76 -31.68 -0.12
C GLU A 140 23.75 -31.30 -1.61
N PRO A 141 24.73 -31.77 -2.41
CA PRO A 141 24.78 -31.47 -3.84
C PRO A 141 23.54 -31.91 -4.62
N GLY A 142 22.90 -33.03 -4.23
CA GLY A 142 21.71 -33.55 -4.91
C GLY A 142 20.53 -32.59 -4.85
N LYS A 143 20.20 -32.06 -3.65
CA LYS A 143 19.13 -31.07 -3.46
C LYS A 143 19.43 -29.76 -4.19
N PHE A 144 20.70 -29.34 -4.18
CA PHE A 144 21.14 -28.16 -4.93
C PHE A 144 20.84 -28.31 -6.42
N TRP A 145 21.28 -29.41 -7.04
CA TRP A 145 21.06 -29.64 -8.47
C TRP A 145 19.59 -29.86 -8.81
N GLN A 146 18.84 -30.55 -7.95
CA GLN A 146 17.39 -30.70 -8.11
C GLN A 146 16.72 -29.31 -8.17
N ARG A 147 17.05 -28.39 -7.26
CA ARG A 147 16.47 -27.05 -7.30
C ARG A 147 16.92 -26.27 -8.54
N MET A 148 18.21 -26.28 -8.85
CA MET A 148 18.79 -25.59 -10.01
C MET A 148 18.17 -26.03 -11.35
N LEU A 149 17.81 -27.31 -11.47
CA LEU A 149 17.35 -27.91 -12.72
C LEU A 149 15.84 -28.16 -12.75
N SER A 150 15.11 -27.85 -11.68
CA SER A 150 13.66 -28.07 -11.58
C SER A 150 12.83 -27.32 -12.64
N GLY A 151 13.32 -26.18 -13.13
CA GLY A 151 12.58 -25.28 -14.02
C GLY A 151 11.50 -24.44 -13.31
N GLU A 152 11.15 -24.78 -12.07
CA GLU A 152 10.16 -24.07 -11.24
C GLU A 152 10.69 -22.73 -10.71
N SER A 153 12.02 -22.55 -10.72
CA SER A 153 12.72 -21.42 -10.11
C SER A 153 13.71 -20.78 -11.08
N THR A 154 13.67 -19.45 -11.15
CA THR A 154 14.67 -18.63 -11.83
C THR A 154 15.73 -18.18 -10.84
N VAL A 155 16.94 -18.72 -10.98
CA VAL A 155 18.07 -18.40 -10.12
C VAL A 155 18.53 -16.96 -10.35
N THR A 156 18.60 -16.19 -9.28
CA THR A 156 19.02 -14.78 -9.29
C THR A 156 20.47 -14.62 -8.87
N SER A 157 20.94 -15.37 -7.86
CA SER A 157 22.34 -15.34 -7.45
C SER A 157 22.77 -16.63 -6.77
N ARG A 158 24.09 -16.86 -6.75
CA ARG A 158 24.75 -18.01 -6.10
C ARG A 158 25.96 -17.51 -5.32
N GLY A 159 26.16 -18.03 -4.12
CA GLY A 159 27.34 -17.75 -3.30
C GLY A 159 27.82 -19.00 -2.59
N LEU A 160 29.12 -19.26 -2.64
CA LEU A 160 29.75 -20.24 -1.74
C LEU A 160 29.98 -19.55 -0.40
N ILE A 161 29.39 -20.11 0.66
CA ILE A 161 29.57 -19.60 2.01
C ILE A 161 30.80 -20.25 2.66
N ASN A 162 30.99 -21.54 2.40
CA ASN A 162 32.14 -22.33 2.80
C ASN A 162 32.25 -23.55 1.87
N ASP A 163 33.25 -24.40 2.09
CA ASP A 163 33.56 -25.56 1.25
C ASP A 163 32.40 -26.54 1.07
N ASN A 164 31.45 -26.56 2.03
CA ASN A 164 30.34 -27.50 2.06
C ASN A 164 28.96 -26.85 1.93
N THR A 165 28.86 -25.52 1.76
CA THR A 165 27.57 -24.81 1.78
C THR A 165 27.47 -23.80 0.65
N VAL A 166 26.42 -23.96 -0.17
CA VAL A 166 26.06 -23.03 -1.23
C VAL A 166 24.78 -22.29 -0.86
N GLN A 167 24.82 -20.96 -0.89
CA GLN A 167 23.65 -20.11 -0.88
C GLN A 167 23.12 -19.94 -2.30
N LEU A 168 21.82 -20.19 -2.49
CA LEU A 168 21.11 -19.96 -3.73
C LEU A 168 19.99 -18.95 -3.48
N SER A 169 20.00 -17.85 -4.22
CA SER A 169 18.87 -16.92 -4.25
C SER A 169 18.11 -17.09 -5.56
N TYR A 170 16.80 -17.29 -5.51
CA TYR A 170 15.98 -17.58 -6.67
C TYR A 170 14.58 -16.99 -6.51
N LYS A 171 13.87 -16.84 -7.63
CA LYS A 171 12.46 -16.45 -7.69
C LYS A 171 11.66 -17.57 -8.33
N SER A 172 10.35 -17.62 -8.12
CA SER A 172 9.50 -18.52 -8.91
C SER A 172 9.60 -18.14 -10.38
N ALA A 173 9.71 -19.13 -11.26
CA ALA A 173 9.58 -18.91 -12.69
C ALA A 173 8.16 -18.46 -13.05
N ASP A 174 7.98 -17.86 -14.23
CA ASP A 174 6.67 -17.42 -14.70
C ASP A 174 5.70 -18.61 -14.78
N GLY A 175 4.51 -18.46 -14.19
CA GLY A 175 3.51 -19.52 -14.09
C GLY A 175 3.67 -20.47 -12.90
N PHE A 176 4.80 -20.41 -12.18
CA PHE A 176 5.04 -21.19 -10.95
C PHE A 176 4.92 -20.34 -9.67
N ALA A 177 4.63 -19.05 -9.82
CA ALA A 177 4.39 -18.17 -8.69
C ALA A 177 2.97 -18.41 -8.15
N GLU A 178 2.87 -18.83 -6.91
CA GLU A 178 1.59 -18.99 -6.21
C GLU A 178 0.96 -17.61 -5.94
N PRO A 179 -0.33 -17.41 -6.27
CA PRO A 179 -1.02 -16.17 -5.99
C PRO A 179 -1.19 -15.96 -4.49
N ASN A 180 -0.93 -14.74 -4.02
CA ASN A 180 -1.07 -14.41 -2.60
C ASN A 180 -2.47 -13.85 -2.33
N ALA A 181 -3.33 -14.67 -1.70
CA ALA A 181 -4.71 -14.31 -1.37
C ALA A 181 -4.86 -13.05 -0.48
N THR A 182 -3.78 -12.60 0.16
CA THR A 182 -3.78 -11.41 1.03
C THR A 182 -3.31 -10.13 0.33
N VAL A 183 -2.80 -10.23 -0.89
CA VAL A 183 -2.33 -9.08 -1.69
C VAL A 183 -3.47 -8.59 -2.57
N ASN A 184 -3.56 -7.27 -2.73
CA ASN A 184 -4.53 -6.66 -3.64
C ASN A 184 -3.95 -5.34 -4.17
N VAL A 185 -3.32 -5.44 -5.34
CA VAL A 185 -2.65 -4.29 -5.99
C VAL A 185 -3.61 -3.13 -6.28
N VAL A 186 -4.90 -3.42 -6.50
CA VAL A 186 -5.92 -2.40 -6.76
C VAL A 186 -6.15 -1.57 -5.51
N VAL A 187 -6.33 -2.20 -4.35
CA VAL A 187 -6.46 -1.50 -3.06
C VAL A 187 -5.22 -0.64 -2.80
N ALA A 188 -4.02 -1.20 -2.98
CA ALA A 188 -2.77 -0.44 -2.80
C ALA A 188 -2.66 0.76 -3.75
N ALA A 189 -3.02 0.59 -5.02
CA ALA A 189 -3.02 1.66 -6.02
C ALA A 189 -3.99 2.78 -5.62
N PHE A 190 -5.22 2.46 -5.25
CA PHE A 190 -6.20 3.46 -4.83
C PHE A 190 -5.83 4.15 -3.51
N THR A 191 -5.30 3.42 -2.52
CA THR A 191 -4.82 4.02 -1.26
C THR A 191 -3.74 5.07 -1.55
N THR A 192 -2.77 4.78 -2.40
CA THR A 192 -1.71 5.75 -2.74
C THR A 192 -2.20 6.88 -3.65
N CYS A 193 -3.14 6.60 -4.55
CA CYS A 193 -3.83 7.61 -5.36
C CYS A 193 -4.52 8.65 -4.47
N TYR A 194 -5.37 8.23 -3.53
CA TYR A 194 -6.03 9.16 -2.62
C TYR A 194 -5.05 9.88 -1.69
N ALA A 195 -3.98 9.20 -1.24
CA ALA A 195 -2.93 9.83 -0.44
C ALA A 195 -2.19 10.94 -1.19
N ARG A 196 -2.03 10.84 -2.52
CA ARG A 196 -1.43 11.90 -3.37
C ARG A 196 -2.41 13.03 -3.69
N LEU A 197 -3.71 12.72 -3.84
CA LEU A 197 -4.74 13.72 -4.11
C LEU A 197 -5.08 14.58 -2.89
N LEU A 198 -4.93 14.05 -1.67
CA LEU A 198 -5.23 14.79 -0.45
C LEU A 198 -4.42 16.10 -0.31
N PRO A 199 -3.07 16.11 -0.40
CA PRO A 199 -2.29 17.34 -0.31
C PRO A 199 -2.53 18.29 -1.49
N LEU A 200 -2.87 17.77 -2.67
CA LEU A 200 -3.16 18.60 -3.86
C LEU A 200 -4.31 19.59 -3.59
N LYS A 201 -5.31 19.18 -2.81
CA LYS A 201 -6.44 20.05 -2.41
C LYS A 201 -6.04 21.31 -1.63
N TYR A 202 -4.84 21.34 -1.07
CA TYR A 202 -4.31 22.48 -0.30
C TYR A 202 -3.25 23.26 -1.07
N MET A 203 -2.93 22.84 -2.31
CA MET A 203 -1.94 23.50 -3.18
C MET A 203 -2.60 24.38 -4.25
N ASP A 204 -3.90 24.21 -4.47
CA ASP A 204 -4.76 25.07 -5.29
C ASP A 204 -5.25 26.29 -4.50
#